data_AF-A0A2V8YVS7-F1
#
_entry.id   AF-A0A2V8YVS7-F1
#
_cell.length_a   1.000
_cell.length_b   1.000
_cell.length_c   1.000
_cell.angle_alpha   90.00
_cell.angle_beta   90.00
_cell.angle_gamma   90.00
#
_symmetry.space_group_name_H-M   'P 1'
#
loop_
_entity.id
_entity.type
_entity.pdbx_description
1 polymer ?
#
loop_
_entity_poly.entity_id
_entity_poly.type
_entity_poly.pdbx_seq_one_letter_code
_entity_poly.pdbx_strand_id
1 'polypeptide(L)'
;MIFYRVISQHRPQHPAKPGLDPWVWAVLTATIGFLAVVGTNAAGNFYVSLRGDSPAFPHRFDQRYLALMGWGFLVPFVWGFSAKWLRVFLGLKSLGTGVLASALAVNGMGVVLAVAGQLALATWLFVASTTLAIVAIRVFEPSDQPAKTKGVHASFPFFVRVAYGWLLVAAFLGVGASIWDTSGGIWGASRHALTVGFISVMVLSIGQRILPAFAGMRLLWSTKLMFVGLLLLNIGCALRVSCEVLAYQGYAGWAWSVLPGSALLELAGLTAFAVNILATFILQPSHVANQPVVLGIPELLAEGVRR
;
A
#
# COMPACT_ATOMS: atom_id res chain seq x y z
N MET A 1 -14.92 9.91 -9.81
CA MET A 1 -15.30 11.01 -10.72
C MET A 1 -14.29 12.15 -10.75
N ILE A 2 -13.88 12.71 -9.60
CA ILE A 2 -12.95 13.86 -9.56
C ILE A 2 -11.60 13.55 -10.21
N PHE A 3 -10.96 12.42 -9.88
CA PHE A 3 -9.65 12.07 -10.45
C PHE A 3 -9.66 11.89 -11.99
N TYR A 4 -10.66 11.18 -12.53
CA TYR A 4 -10.83 11.02 -13.98
C TYR A 4 -11.12 12.36 -14.68
N ARG A 5 -11.97 13.22 -14.07
CA ARG A 5 -12.22 14.58 -14.58
C ARG A 5 -10.96 15.45 -14.55
N VAL A 6 -10.18 15.40 -13.48
CA VAL A 6 -8.94 16.18 -13.33
C VAL A 6 -7.91 15.76 -14.38
N ILE A 7 -7.72 14.46 -14.62
CA ILE A 7 -6.79 13.95 -15.65
C ILE A 7 -7.27 14.29 -17.07
N SER A 8 -8.57 14.18 -17.35
CA SER A 8 -9.11 14.49 -18.68
C SER A 8 -9.04 15.99 -19.00
N GLN A 9 -9.09 16.86 -17.98
CA GLN A 9 -9.03 18.32 -18.12
C GLN A 9 -7.61 18.89 -18.14
N HIS A 10 -6.61 18.22 -17.55
CA HIS A 10 -5.22 18.69 -17.48
C HIS A 10 -4.30 17.96 -18.48
N ARG A 11 -4.68 17.90 -19.76
CA ARG A 11 -3.74 17.49 -20.82
C ARG A 11 -2.91 18.71 -21.25
N PRO A 12 -1.57 18.65 -21.22
CA PRO A 12 -0.74 19.75 -21.71
C PRO A 12 -1.01 20.00 -23.20
N GLN A 13 -1.07 21.27 -23.60
CA GLN A 13 -1.35 21.70 -24.98
C GLN A 13 -0.33 21.18 -26.00
N HIS A 14 0.89 20.81 -25.54
CA HIS A 14 1.92 20.15 -26.33
C HIS A 14 2.45 18.91 -25.59
N PRO A 15 1.85 17.72 -25.80
CA PRO A 15 2.37 16.50 -25.21
C PRO A 15 3.68 16.08 -25.90
N ALA A 16 4.78 16.03 -25.13
CA ALA A 16 6.09 15.58 -25.62
C ALA A 16 6.12 14.08 -25.99
N LYS A 17 5.13 13.29 -25.56
CA LYS A 17 4.95 11.87 -25.94
C LYS A 17 3.46 11.54 -26.11
N PRO A 18 3.08 10.77 -27.14
CA PRO A 18 1.71 10.28 -27.27
C PRO A 18 1.42 9.19 -26.22
N GLY A 19 0.41 9.42 -25.37
CA GLY A 19 -0.10 8.43 -24.40
C GLY A 19 -0.01 8.84 -22.94
N LEU A 20 -0.78 8.16 -22.08
CA LEU A 20 -0.70 8.32 -20.62
C LEU A 20 0.49 7.55 -20.06
N ASP A 21 1.14 8.10 -19.04
CA ASP A 21 2.22 7.40 -18.33
C ASP A 21 1.74 6.06 -17.75
N PRO A 22 2.56 5.00 -17.72
CA PRO A 22 2.18 3.67 -17.22
C PRO A 22 1.62 3.65 -15.79
N TRP A 23 2.11 4.54 -14.91
CA TRP A 23 1.59 4.64 -13.54
C TRP A 23 0.15 5.17 -13.51
N VAL A 24 -0.25 5.99 -14.49
CA VAL A 24 -1.62 6.51 -14.60
C VAL A 24 -2.58 5.37 -14.91
N TRP A 25 -2.22 4.45 -15.81
CA TRP A 25 -3.01 3.26 -16.11
C TRP A 25 -3.21 2.35 -14.90
N ALA A 26 -2.17 2.16 -14.09
CA ALA A 26 -2.30 1.43 -12.83
C ALA A 26 -3.29 2.09 -11.86
N VAL A 27 -3.21 3.42 -11.68
CA VAL A 27 -4.12 4.16 -10.81
C VAL A 27 -5.55 4.18 -11.35
N LEU A 28 -5.74 4.30 -12.67
CA LEU A 28 -7.06 4.18 -13.30
C LEU A 28 -7.67 2.80 -13.07
N THR A 29 -6.89 1.74 -13.29
CA THR A 29 -7.31 0.35 -13.02
C THR A 29 -7.74 0.19 -11.56
N ALA A 30 -6.92 0.68 -10.62
CA ALA A 30 -7.26 0.65 -9.20
C ALA A 30 -8.50 1.48 -8.86
N THR A 31 -8.71 2.62 -9.52
CA THR A 31 -9.91 3.46 -9.31
C THR A 31 -11.17 2.75 -9.79
N ILE A 32 -11.12 2.05 -10.93
CA ILE A 32 -12.22 1.21 -11.40
C ILE A 32 -12.49 0.09 -10.38
N GLY A 33 -11.45 -0.58 -9.90
CA GLY A 33 -11.56 -1.57 -8.84
C GLY A 33 -12.19 -1.01 -7.56
N PHE A 34 -11.77 0.18 -7.11
CA PHE A 34 -12.36 0.85 -5.95
C PHE A 34 -13.86 1.10 -6.12
N LEU A 35 -14.29 1.59 -7.28
CA LEU A 35 -15.71 1.81 -7.57
C LEU A 35 -16.49 0.49 -7.59
N ALA A 36 -15.89 -0.57 -8.16
CA ALA A 36 -16.49 -1.90 -8.13
C ALA A 36 -16.62 -2.44 -6.71
N VAL A 37 -15.62 -2.24 -5.85
CA VAL A 37 -15.66 -2.60 -4.41
C VAL A 37 -16.80 -1.86 -3.71
N VAL A 38 -16.85 -0.53 -3.81
CA VAL A 38 -17.90 0.27 -3.15
C VAL A 38 -19.29 -0.11 -3.65
N GLY A 39 -19.46 -0.27 -4.97
CA GLY A 39 -20.73 -0.66 -5.57
C GLY A 39 -21.17 -2.06 -5.14
N THR A 40 -20.25 -3.03 -5.14
CA THR A 40 -20.54 -4.42 -4.72
C THR A 40 -20.85 -4.49 -3.23
N ASN A 41 -20.15 -3.71 -2.39
CA ASN A 41 -20.44 -3.63 -0.96
C ASN A 41 -21.83 -3.05 -0.69
N ALA A 42 -22.16 -1.93 -1.33
CA ALA A 42 -23.47 -1.30 -1.20
C ALA A 42 -24.59 -2.25 -1.65
N ALA A 43 -24.44 -2.88 -2.81
CA ALA A 43 -25.40 -3.87 -3.32
C ALA A 43 -25.54 -5.08 -2.38
N GLY A 44 -24.43 -5.59 -1.86
CA GLY A 44 -24.42 -6.68 -0.87
C GLY A 44 -25.14 -6.29 0.41
N ASN A 45 -24.91 -5.08 0.93
CA ASN A 45 -25.59 -4.58 2.13
C ASN A 45 -27.10 -4.45 1.91
N PHE A 46 -27.53 -3.89 0.77
CA PHE A 46 -28.96 -3.82 0.44
C PHE A 46 -29.58 -5.22 0.32
N TYR A 47 -28.88 -6.15 -0.34
CA TYR A 47 -29.35 -7.52 -0.48
C TYR A 47 -29.55 -8.19 0.89
N VAL A 48 -28.53 -8.13 1.76
CA VAL A 48 -28.59 -8.72 3.10
C VAL A 48 -29.63 -8.03 3.97
N SER A 49 -29.74 -6.70 3.93
CA SER A 49 -30.73 -5.96 4.73
C SER A 49 -32.17 -6.28 4.34
N LEU A 50 -32.43 -6.60 3.06
CA LEU A 50 -33.79 -6.84 2.56
C LEU A 50 -34.18 -8.32 2.53
N ARG A 51 -33.19 -9.22 2.40
CA ARG A 51 -33.43 -10.64 2.09
C ARG A 51 -32.55 -11.60 2.90
N GLY A 52 -31.62 -11.10 3.70
CA GLY A 52 -30.68 -11.94 4.45
C GLY A 52 -31.27 -12.46 5.75
N ASP A 53 -31.04 -13.73 6.04
CA ASP A 53 -31.38 -14.34 7.33
C ASP A 53 -30.36 -14.00 8.44
N SER A 54 -29.28 -13.29 8.10
CA SER A 54 -28.21 -12.86 8.98
C SER A 54 -27.62 -11.54 8.48
N PRO A 55 -27.14 -10.64 9.37
CA PRO A 55 -26.49 -9.39 8.95
C PRO A 55 -25.13 -9.59 8.28
N ALA A 56 -24.58 -10.82 8.26
CA ALA A 56 -23.30 -11.12 7.64
C ALA A 56 -23.43 -11.48 6.15
N PHE A 57 -22.44 -11.11 5.35
CA PHE A 57 -22.36 -11.59 3.97
C PHE A 57 -22.22 -13.12 3.91
N PRO A 58 -22.91 -13.79 2.97
CA PRO A 58 -22.68 -15.21 2.72
C PRO A 58 -21.21 -15.47 2.42
N HIS A 59 -20.65 -16.53 3.01
CA HIS A 59 -19.20 -16.81 2.94
C HIS A 59 -18.62 -16.79 1.52
N ARG A 60 -19.31 -17.37 0.54
CA ARG A 60 -18.86 -17.39 -0.87
C ARG A 60 -18.85 -16.00 -1.49
N PHE A 61 -19.81 -15.14 -1.15
CA PHE A 61 -19.82 -13.75 -1.60
C PHE A 61 -18.66 -12.99 -0.96
N ASP A 62 -18.49 -13.15 0.36
CA ASP A 62 -17.43 -12.48 1.12
C ASP A 62 -16.03 -12.80 0.58
N GLN A 63 -15.73 -14.08 0.31
CA GLN A 63 -14.45 -14.46 -0.30
C GLN A 63 -14.17 -13.75 -1.63
N ARG A 64 -15.17 -13.69 -2.53
CA ARG A 64 -15.05 -13.04 -3.84
C ARG A 64 -14.91 -11.53 -3.70
N TYR A 65 -15.67 -10.95 -2.77
CA TYR A 65 -15.64 -9.52 -2.46
C TYR A 65 -14.27 -9.11 -1.90
N LEU A 66 -13.70 -9.89 -0.98
CA LEU A 66 -12.37 -9.65 -0.43
C LEU A 66 -11.28 -9.78 -1.50
N ALA A 67 -11.40 -10.72 -2.44
CA ALA A 67 -10.49 -10.81 -3.58
C ALA A 67 -10.56 -9.57 -4.48
N LEU A 68 -11.78 -9.08 -4.77
CA LEU A 68 -11.98 -7.83 -5.51
C LEU A 68 -11.37 -6.63 -4.77
N MET A 69 -11.53 -6.54 -3.45
CA MET A 69 -10.95 -5.47 -2.65
C MET A 69 -9.42 -5.50 -2.65
N GLY A 70 -8.82 -6.65 -2.35
CA GLY A 70 -7.38 -6.81 -2.28
C GLY A 70 -6.72 -6.63 -3.64
N TRP A 71 -7.13 -7.43 -4.62
CA TRP A 71 -6.46 -7.54 -5.92
C TRP A 71 -7.03 -6.60 -6.97
N GLY A 72 -8.30 -6.23 -6.89
CA GLY A 72 -8.92 -5.27 -7.82
C GLY A 72 -8.61 -3.81 -7.48
N PHE A 73 -8.43 -3.49 -6.20
CA PHE A 73 -8.20 -2.12 -5.75
C PHE A 73 -6.83 -1.92 -5.08
N LEU A 74 -6.61 -2.51 -3.91
CA LEU A 74 -5.48 -2.14 -3.04
C LEU A 74 -4.12 -2.41 -3.70
N VAL A 75 -3.94 -3.60 -4.26
CA VAL A 75 -2.70 -4.01 -4.94
C VAL A 75 -2.36 -3.11 -6.14
N PRO A 76 -3.22 -2.95 -7.16
CA PRO A 76 -2.91 -2.11 -8.31
C PRO A 76 -2.75 -0.63 -7.92
N PHE A 77 -3.41 -0.16 -6.86
CA PHE A 77 -3.20 1.20 -6.35
C PHE A 77 -1.76 1.39 -5.86
N VAL A 78 -1.26 0.45 -5.05
CA VAL A 78 0.12 0.49 -4.55
C VAL A 78 1.13 0.30 -5.69
N TRP A 79 0.84 -0.53 -6.69
CA TRP A 79 1.70 -0.65 -7.88
C TRP A 79 1.77 0.65 -8.67
N GLY A 80 0.63 1.33 -8.88
CA GLY A 80 0.60 2.63 -9.56
C GLY A 80 1.38 3.70 -8.80
N PHE A 81 1.19 3.76 -7.48
CA PHE A 81 2.01 4.61 -6.63
C PHE A 81 3.50 4.28 -6.77
N SER A 82 3.84 2.99 -6.73
CA SER A 82 5.22 2.53 -6.74
C SER A 82 5.93 2.80 -8.07
N ALA A 83 5.24 2.59 -9.18
CA ALA A 83 5.72 2.88 -10.53
C ALA A 83 6.12 4.36 -10.70
N LYS A 84 5.42 5.27 -10.01
CA LYS A 84 5.75 6.70 -10.02
C LYS A 84 6.83 7.06 -9.00
N TRP A 85 6.64 6.67 -7.75
CA TRP A 85 7.34 7.29 -6.62
C TRP A 85 8.49 6.46 -6.05
N LEU A 86 8.42 5.12 -6.05
CA LEU A 86 9.47 4.31 -5.44
C LEU A 86 10.80 4.47 -6.17
N ARG A 87 10.81 4.67 -7.49
CA ARG A 87 12.02 5.01 -8.24
C ARG A 87 12.71 6.24 -7.67
N VAL A 88 11.95 7.28 -7.35
CA VAL A 88 12.48 8.53 -6.78
C VAL A 88 12.95 8.34 -5.35
N PHE A 89 12.28 7.52 -4.55
CA PHE A 89 12.59 7.36 -3.13
C PHE A 89 13.70 6.35 -2.85
N LEU A 90 13.73 5.25 -3.58
CA LEU A 90 14.69 4.16 -3.39
C LEU A 90 15.84 4.22 -4.42
N GLY A 91 15.79 5.13 -5.39
CA GLY A 91 16.79 5.22 -6.45
C GLY A 91 16.77 4.01 -7.38
N LEU A 92 15.60 3.41 -7.59
CA LEU A 92 15.45 2.22 -8.45
C LEU A 92 15.69 2.58 -9.92
N LYS A 93 16.08 1.55 -10.68
CA LYS A 93 16.22 1.58 -12.14
C LYS A 93 14.94 2.02 -12.87
N SER A 94 15.07 2.24 -14.17
CA SER A 94 13.94 2.55 -15.05
C SER A 94 12.84 1.49 -14.98
N LEU A 95 11.59 1.95 -15.02
CA LEU A 95 10.40 1.10 -14.93
C LEU A 95 10.24 0.26 -16.21
N GLY A 96 10.07 -1.05 -16.05
CA GLY A 96 9.69 -1.95 -17.14
C GLY A 96 8.23 -1.73 -17.53
N THR A 97 7.94 -0.72 -18.36
CA THR A 97 6.58 -0.27 -18.67
C THR A 97 5.69 -1.36 -19.29
N GLY A 98 6.22 -2.12 -20.25
CA GLY A 98 5.52 -3.25 -20.86
C GLY A 98 5.24 -4.36 -19.86
N VAL A 99 6.21 -4.67 -18.99
CA VAL A 99 6.05 -5.70 -17.94
C VAL A 99 5.00 -5.27 -16.91
N LEU A 100 4.95 -3.98 -16.54
CA LEU A 100 3.92 -3.46 -15.65
C LEU A 100 2.52 -3.56 -16.29
N ALA A 101 2.40 -3.27 -17.58
CA ALA A 101 1.14 -3.42 -18.30
C ALA A 101 0.68 -4.89 -18.31
N SER A 102 1.60 -5.84 -18.55
CA SER A 102 1.32 -7.27 -18.44
C SER A 102 0.90 -7.66 -17.02
N ALA A 103 1.56 -7.13 -15.98
CA ALA A 103 1.18 -7.38 -14.59
C ALA A 103 -0.26 -6.95 -14.31
N LEU A 104 -0.65 -5.75 -14.75
CA LEU A 104 -2.01 -5.23 -14.59
C LEU A 104 -3.04 -6.06 -15.36
N ALA A 105 -2.73 -6.46 -16.60
CA ALA A 105 -3.61 -7.29 -17.41
C ALA A 105 -3.85 -8.67 -16.77
N VAL A 106 -2.77 -9.33 -16.33
CA VAL A 106 -2.82 -10.62 -15.64
C VAL A 106 -3.59 -10.53 -14.32
N ASN A 107 -3.36 -9.47 -13.54
CA ASN A 107 -4.12 -9.22 -12.32
C ASN A 107 -5.61 -8.99 -12.62
N GLY A 108 -5.93 -8.21 -13.65
CA GLY A 108 -7.31 -7.95 -14.08
C GLY A 108 -8.05 -9.24 -14.47
N MET A 109 -7.40 -10.13 -15.21
CA MET A 109 -7.94 -11.46 -15.52
C MET A 109 -8.17 -12.29 -14.24
N GLY A 110 -7.21 -12.26 -13.30
CA GLY A 110 -7.34 -12.90 -11.98
C GLY A 110 -8.54 -12.38 -11.20
N VAL A 111 -8.76 -11.06 -11.18
CA VAL A 111 -9.91 -10.44 -10.51
C VAL A 111 -11.23 -10.87 -11.15
N VAL A 112 -11.32 -10.89 -12.48
CA VAL A 112 -12.52 -11.35 -13.20
C VAL A 112 -12.83 -12.81 -12.85
N LEU A 113 -11.82 -13.69 -12.86
CA LEU A 113 -11.98 -15.09 -12.47
C LEU A 113 -12.39 -15.22 -11.00
N ALA A 114 -11.78 -14.47 -10.09
CA ALA A 114 -12.11 -14.49 -8.68
C ALA A 114 -13.57 -14.09 -8.43
N VAL A 115 -14.03 -13.00 -9.06
CA VAL A 115 -15.43 -12.54 -8.97
C VAL A 115 -16.40 -13.57 -9.57
N ALA A 116 -16.01 -14.24 -10.67
CA ALA A 116 -16.76 -15.35 -11.24
C ALA A 116 -16.75 -16.63 -10.38
N GLY A 117 -15.99 -16.65 -9.28
CA GLY A 117 -15.90 -17.78 -8.35
C GLY A 117 -14.79 -18.79 -8.66
N GLN A 118 -13.95 -18.53 -9.67
CA GLN A 118 -12.83 -19.37 -10.07
C GLN A 118 -11.56 -19.03 -9.29
N LEU A 119 -11.65 -19.08 -7.95
CA LEU A 119 -10.57 -18.63 -7.06
C LEU A 119 -9.27 -19.43 -7.22
N ALA A 120 -9.36 -20.74 -7.50
CA ALA A 120 -8.18 -21.58 -7.70
C ALA A 120 -7.32 -21.14 -8.90
N LEU A 121 -7.95 -20.74 -10.01
CA LEU A 121 -7.22 -20.20 -11.16
C LEU A 121 -6.76 -18.77 -10.91
N ALA A 122 -7.60 -17.96 -10.25
CA ALA A 122 -7.30 -16.57 -9.93
C ALA A 122 -6.03 -16.41 -9.09
N THR A 123 -5.83 -17.26 -8.08
CA THR A 123 -4.67 -17.17 -7.17
C THR A 123 -3.34 -17.38 -7.89
N TRP A 124 -3.28 -18.28 -8.87
CA TRP A 124 -2.11 -18.43 -9.73
C TRP A 124 -1.83 -17.18 -10.58
N LEU A 125 -2.88 -16.54 -11.11
CA LEU A 125 -2.74 -15.26 -11.81
C LEU A 125 -2.29 -14.13 -10.88
N PHE A 126 -2.68 -14.15 -9.60
CA PHE A 126 -2.18 -13.20 -8.61
C PHE A 126 -0.69 -13.39 -8.29
N VAL A 127 -0.19 -14.63 -8.25
CA VAL A 127 1.25 -14.92 -8.15
C VAL A 127 1.99 -14.43 -9.40
N ALA A 128 1.49 -14.74 -10.59
CA ALA A 128 2.12 -14.34 -11.84
C ALA A 128 2.17 -12.82 -11.98
N SER A 129 1.05 -12.13 -11.74
CA SER A 129 0.98 -10.66 -11.81
C SER A 129 1.84 -9.97 -10.74
N THR A 130 1.91 -10.50 -9.51
CA THR A 130 2.80 -10.00 -8.47
C THR A 130 4.26 -10.10 -8.88
N THR A 131 4.68 -11.25 -9.41
CA THR A 131 6.03 -11.47 -9.92
C THR A 131 6.36 -10.50 -11.04
N LEU A 132 5.45 -10.33 -12.01
CA LEU A 132 5.60 -9.37 -13.10
C LEU A 132 5.71 -7.92 -12.57
N ALA A 133 4.90 -7.53 -11.58
CA ALA A 133 4.97 -6.19 -10.99
C ALA A 133 6.30 -5.94 -10.27
N ILE A 134 6.81 -6.93 -9.54
CA ILE A 134 8.13 -6.86 -8.88
C ILE A 134 9.25 -6.69 -9.89
N VAL A 135 9.23 -7.47 -10.98
CA VAL A 135 10.20 -7.36 -12.08
C VAL A 135 10.07 -6.01 -12.80
N ALA A 136 8.85 -5.54 -13.02
CA ALA A 136 8.61 -4.26 -13.68
C ALA A 136 9.13 -3.07 -12.85
N ILE A 137 8.86 -3.07 -11.55
CA ILE A 137 9.23 -2.00 -10.61
C ILE A 137 10.70 -2.12 -10.16
N ARG A 138 11.28 -3.32 -10.26
CA ARG A 138 12.68 -3.63 -9.90
C ARG A 138 12.96 -3.41 -8.41
N VAL A 139 12.01 -3.78 -7.56
CA VAL A 139 12.04 -3.51 -6.11
C VAL A 139 13.24 -4.17 -5.41
N PHE A 140 13.57 -5.39 -5.82
CA PHE A 140 14.67 -6.17 -5.23
C PHE A 140 16.00 -6.04 -5.98
N GLU A 141 16.03 -5.32 -7.10
CA GLU A 141 17.29 -5.05 -7.79
C GLU A 141 18.13 -4.01 -7.02
N PRO A 142 19.47 -4.03 -7.21
CA PRO A 142 20.32 -2.94 -6.75
C PRO A 142 19.84 -1.59 -7.30
N SER A 143 19.79 -0.58 -6.44
CA SER A 143 19.43 0.78 -6.80
C SER A 143 20.55 1.45 -7.61
N ASP A 144 20.19 2.22 -8.64
CA ASP A 144 21.14 3.03 -9.42
C ASP A 144 21.61 4.27 -8.64
N GLN A 145 20.79 4.72 -7.70
CA GLN A 145 21.02 5.91 -6.90
C GLN A 145 20.79 5.61 -5.42
N PRO A 146 21.46 6.33 -4.49
CA PRO A 146 21.20 6.15 -3.07
C PRO A 146 19.74 6.46 -2.75
N ALA A 147 19.13 5.62 -1.91
CA ALA A 147 17.79 5.88 -1.44
C ALA A 147 17.76 7.19 -0.64
N LYS A 148 16.72 7.99 -0.86
CA LYS A 148 16.55 9.24 -0.14
C LYS A 148 16.17 8.87 1.29
N THR A 149 17.02 9.06 2.29
CA THR A 149 16.71 8.72 3.69
C THR A 149 16.69 9.94 4.61
N LYS A 150 17.00 11.14 4.09
CA LYS A 150 16.92 12.37 4.87
C LYS A 150 15.50 12.57 5.44
N GLY A 151 15.42 12.79 6.75
CA GLY A 151 14.17 12.99 7.48
C GLY A 151 13.41 11.70 7.86
N VAL A 152 13.93 10.51 7.50
CA VAL A 152 13.35 9.20 7.85
C VAL A 152 14.43 8.25 8.36
N HIS A 153 14.05 7.08 8.87
CA HIS A 153 15.03 6.08 9.30
C HIS A 153 15.78 5.46 8.11
N ALA A 154 17.06 5.09 8.30
CA ALA A 154 17.89 4.49 7.26
C ALA A 154 17.36 3.13 6.76
N SER A 155 16.57 2.42 7.56
CA SER A 155 15.93 1.15 7.18
C SER A 155 14.67 1.32 6.31
N PHE A 156 14.24 2.56 6.00
CA PHE A 156 13.07 2.81 5.17
C PHE A 156 13.06 2.00 3.85
N PRO A 157 14.15 1.97 3.06
CA PRO A 157 14.20 1.19 1.82
C PRO A 157 14.07 -0.32 2.04
N PHE A 158 14.51 -0.82 3.20
CA PHE A 158 14.39 -2.22 3.56
C PHE A 158 12.93 -2.60 3.82
N PHE A 159 12.21 -1.83 4.63
CA PHE A 159 10.81 -2.13 4.94
C PHE A 159 9.89 -2.05 3.70
N VAL A 160 10.17 -1.14 2.76
CA VAL A 160 9.46 -1.12 1.46
C VAL A 160 9.68 -2.42 0.69
N ARG A 161 10.90 -2.98 0.68
CA ARG A 161 11.19 -4.27 0.04
C ARG A 161 10.52 -5.43 0.77
N VAL A 162 10.54 -5.43 2.10
CA VAL A 162 9.83 -6.41 2.93
C VAL A 162 8.34 -6.43 2.61
N ALA A 163 7.72 -5.26 2.38
CA ALA A 163 6.31 -5.21 1.99
C ALA A 163 6.03 -5.95 0.67
N TYR A 164 6.89 -5.82 -0.34
CA TYR A 164 6.76 -6.62 -1.57
C TYR A 164 7.05 -8.11 -1.35
N GLY A 165 7.88 -8.45 -0.36
CA GLY A 165 8.03 -9.83 0.10
C GLY A 165 6.72 -10.37 0.68
N TRP A 166 6.04 -9.58 1.50
CA TRP A 166 4.71 -9.92 2.02
C TRP A 166 3.66 -10.07 0.93
N LEU A 167 3.71 -9.25 -0.14
CA LEU A 167 2.81 -9.40 -1.28
C LEU A 167 2.99 -10.76 -1.96
N LEU A 168 4.24 -11.22 -2.15
CA LEU A 168 4.52 -12.56 -2.66
C LEU A 168 3.99 -13.64 -1.72
N VAL A 169 4.26 -13.52 -0.42
CA VAL A 169 3.75 -14.46 0.60
C VAL A 169 2.23 -14.53 0.55
N ALA A 170 1.54 -13.38 0.47
CA ALA A 170 0.09 -13.32 0.34
C ALA A 170 -0.42 -14.06 -0.91
N ALA A 171 0.22 -13.85 -2.07
CA ALA A 171 -0.15 -14.49 -3.32
C ALA A 171 0.03 -16.02 -3.25
N PHE A 172 1.17 -16.49 -2.74
CA PHE A 172 1.45 -17.92 -2.60
C PHE A 172 0.56 -18.58 -1.54
N LEU A 173 0.28 -17.92 -0.41
CA LEU A 173 -0.70 -18.40 0.55
C LEU A 173 -2.10 -18.46 -0.05
N GLY A 174 -2.46 -17.57 -0.98
CA GLY A 174 -3.71 -17.66 -1.72
C GLY A 174 -3.80 -18.94 -2.56
N VAL A 175 -2.73 -19.31 -3.25
CA VAL A 175 -2.63 -20.59 -3.97
C VAL A 175 -2.74 -21.75 -2.98
N GLY A 176 -1.93 -21.73 -1.91
CA GLY A 176 -1.98 -22.76 -0.87
C GLY A 176 -3.36 -22.89 -0.26
N ALA A 177 -4.08 -21.79 -0.08
CA ALA A 177 -5.42 -21.81 0.46
C ALA A 177 -6.42 -22.47 -0.50
N SER A 178 -6.28 -22.24 -1.80
CA SER A 178 -7.14 -22.88 -2.80
C SER A 178 -6.94 -24.39 -2.93
N ILE A 179 -5.86 -24.94 -2.38
CA ILE A 179 -5.49 -26.36 -2.48
C ILE A 179 -5.65 -27.09 -1.15
N TRP A 180 -5.24 -26.45 -0.04
CA TRP A 180 -5.07 -27.10 1.26
C TRP A 180 -5.93 -26.51 2.38
N ASP A 181 -6.63 -25.40 2.17
CA ASP A 181 -7.38 -24.77 3.26
C ASP A 181 -8.66 -25.54 3.57
N THR A 182 -8.74 -26.05 4.81
CA THR A 182 -9.92 -26.79 5.28
C THR A 182 -10.77 -25.99 6.27
N SER A 183 -10.18 -24.99 6.92
CA SER A 183 -10.78 -24.28 8.05
C SER A 183 -10.67 -22.75 8.00
N GLY A 184 -10.26 -22.17 6.87
CA GLY A 184 -10.15 -20.72 6.69
C GLY A 184 -8.80 -20.12 7.09
N GLY A 185 -7.92 -20.88 7.76
CA GLY A 185 -6.66 -20.39 8.31
C GLY A 185 -5.68 -19.88 7.25
N ILE A 186 -5.54 -20.58 6.12
CA ILE A 186 -4.61 -20.19 5.06
C ILE A 186 -5.17 -18.99 4.29
N TRP A 187 -6.49 -18.94 4.05
CA TRP A 187 -7.14 -17.76 3.48
C TRP A 187 -7.00 -16.54 4.39
N GLY A 188 -7.16 -16.72 5.71
CA GLY A 188 -6.93 -15.69 6.73
C GLY A 188 -5.50 -15.16 6.69
N ALA A 189 -4.52 -16.06 6.76
CA ALA A 189 -3.10 -15.73 6.68
C ALA A 189 -2.71 -15.01 5.37
N SER A 190 -3.24 -15.45 4.22
CA SER A 190 -3.04 -14.77 2.91
C SER A 190 -3.55 -13.33 2.96
N ARG A 191 -4.77 -13.13 3.48
CA ARG A 191 -5.37 -11.79 3.61
C ARG A 191 -4.60 -10.91 4.58
N HIS A 192 -4.13 -11.46 5.70
CA HIS A 192 -3.35 -10.71 6.69
C HIS A 192 -1.96 -10.33 6.16
N ALA A 193 -1.30 -11.22 5.43
CA ALA A 193 -0.06 -10.92 4.72
C ALA A 193 -0.27 -9.81 3.67
N LEU A 194 -1.41 -9.82 2.97
CA LEU A 194 -1.75 -8.77 2.01
C LEU A 194 -2.01 -7.42 2.70
N THR A 195 -2.91 -7.40 3.69
CA THR A 195 -3.38 -6.14 4.29
C THR A 195 -2.37 -5.56 5.26
N VAL A 196 -1.86 -6.35 6.21
CA VAL A 196 -0.90 -5.86 7.20
C VAL A 196 0.52 -5.91 6.65
N GLY A 197 0.93 -7.06 6.10
CA GLY A 197 2.29 -7.26 5.63
C GLY A 197 2.66 -6.39 4.43
N PHE A 198 1.80 -6.30 3.43
CA PHE A 198 2.06 -5.48 2.24
C PHE A 198 1.49 -4.07 2.38
N ILE A 199 0.15 -3.91 2.48
CA ILE A 199 -0.48 -2.59 2.42
C ILE A 199 -0.07 -1.72 3.61
N SER A 200 -0.22 -2.19 4.85
CA SER A 200 0.12 -1.40 6.03
C SER A 200 1.62 -1.11 6.11
N VAL A 201 2.52 -2.07 5.87
CA VAL A 201 3.97 -1.77 5.84
C VAL A 201 4.29 -0.72 4.77
N MET A 202 3.67 -0.78 3.59
CA MET A 202 3.83 0.26 2.56
C MET A 202 3.35 1.63 3.05
N VAL A 203 2.12 1.71 3.57
CA VAL A 203 1.53 2.97 4.08
C VAL A 203 2.36 3.54 5.21
N LEU A 204 2.80 2.72 6.17
CA LEU A 204 3.53 3.16 7.35
C LEU A 204 4.98 3.54 7.00
N SER A 205 5.59 2.89 6.00
CA SER A 205 6.94 3.25 5.52
C SER A 205 6.92 4.54 4.70
N ILE A 206 5.98 4.65 3.77
CA ILE A 206 5.90 5.77 2.80
C ILE A 206 5.20 6.99 3.41
N GLY A 207 4.15 6.78 4.20
CA GLY A 207 3.38 7.85 4.82
C GLY A 207 4.24 8.73 5.73
N GLN A 208 5.15 8.13 6.51
CA GLN A 208 6.09 8.88 7.34
C GLN A 208 7.10 9.71 6.56
N ARG A 209 7.29 9.43 5.27
CA ARG A 209 8.08 10.27 4.38
C ARG A 209 7.25 11.37 3.75
N ILE A 210 6.07 11.02 3.24
CA ILE A 210 5.27 11.88 2.38
C ILE A 210 4.45 12.90 3.19
N LEU A 211 3.83 12.47 4.28
CA LEU A 211 2.93 13.32 5.06
C LEU A 211 3.64 14.55 5.64
N PRO A 212 4.84 14.44 6.25
CA PRO A 212 5.57 15.61 6.69
C PRO A 212 5.89 16.58 5.55
N ALA A 213 6.27 16.06 4.38
CA ALA A 213 6.61 16.89 3.23
C ALA A 213 5.43 17.72 2.72
N PHE A 214 4.21 17.15 2.70
CA PHE A 214 3.00 17.89 2.31
C PHE A 214 2.60 18.96 3.33
N ALA A 215 2.86 18.74 4.62
CA ALA A 215 2.63 19.74 5.66
C ALA A 215 3.77 20.77 5.77
N GLY A 216 4.71 20.78 4.83
CA GLY A 216 5.85 21.70 4.87
C GLY A 216 6.75 21.44 6.07
N MET A 217 6.94 20.20 6.50
CA MET A 217 7.90 19.78 7.53
C MET A 217 9.08 19.02 6.90
N ARG A 218 10.30 19.20 7.44
CA ARG A 218 11.53 18.59 6.89
C ARG A 218 11.84 17.21 7.44
N LEU A 219 11.46 16.97 8.69
CA LEU A 219 11.95 15.87 9.49
C LEU A 219 10.77 15.23 10.21
N LEU A 220 10.81 13.90 10.35
CA LEU A 220 9.99 13.21 11.33
C LEU A 220 10.44 13.57 12.74
N TRP A 221 9.49 13.58 13.68
CA TRP A 221 9.79 13.78 15.09
C TRP A 221 10.76 12.73 15.64
N SER A 222 10.57 11.45 15.31
CA SER A 222 11.49 10.38 15.70
C SER A 222 11.69 9.32 14.62
N THR A 223 12.87 9.29 14.01
CA THR A 223 13.26 8.22 13.08
C THR A 223 13.49 6.88 13.78
N LYS A 224 13.84 6.87 15.07
CA LYS A 224 13.92 5.63 15.86
C LYS A 224 12.53 5.04 16.08
N LEU A 225 11.53 5.87 16.37
CA LEU A 225 10.16 5.42 16.55
C LEU A 225 9.55 4.87 15.24
N MET A 226 9.93 5.44 14.09
CA MET A 226 9.65 4.85 12.77
C MET A 226 10.16 3.41 12.68
N PHE A 227 11.43 3.18 13.01
CA PHE A 227 12.03 1.85 12.95
C PHE A 227 11.33 0.86 13.88
N VAL A 228 11.15 1.25 15.15
CA VAL A 228 10.49 0.40 16.16
C VAL A 228 9.06 0.08 15.72
N GLY A 229 8.30 1.06 15.24
CA GLY A 229 6.93 0.84 14.79
C GLY A 229 6.84 -0.14 13.62
N LEU A 230 7.71 0.01 12.62
CA LEU A 230 7.77 -0.90 11.46
C LEU A 230 8.26 -2.31 11.84
N LEU A 231 9.20 -2.40 12.79
CA LEU A 231 9.71 -3.68 13.29
C LEU A 231 8.60 -4.44 14.04
N LEU A 232 7.92 -3.77 14.99
CA LEU A 232 6.81 -4.36 15.74
C LEU A 232 5.70 -4.85 14.82
N LEU A 233 5.32 -4.03 13.83
CA LEU A 233 4.30 -4.40 12.84
C LEU A 233 4.70 -5.65 12.04
N ASN A 234 5.96 -5.74 11.60
CA ASN A 234 6.42 -6.90 10.83
C ASN A 234 6.55 -8.17 11.68
N ILE A 235 7.02 -8.07 12.92
CA ILE A 235 7.08 -9.21 13.84
C ILE A 235 5.66 -9.68 14.16
N GLY A 236 4.75 -8.76 14.48
CA GLY A 236 3.34 -9.06 14.69
C GLY A 236 2.72 -9.76 13.48
N CYS A 237 2.92 -9.21 12.28
CA CYS A 237 2.41 -9.80 11.04
C CYS A 237 2.97 -11.21 10.79
N ALA A 238 4.27 -11.42 11.02
CA ALA A 238 4.89 -12.72 10.86
C ALA A 238 4.34 -13.77 11.83
N LEU A 239 4.17 -13.39 13.10
CA LEU A 239 3.55 -14.25 14.09
C LEU A 239 2.10 -14.55 13.73
N ARG A 240 1.33 -13.53 13.33
CA ARG A 240 -0.08 -13.66 12.94
C ARG A 240 -0.25 -14.59 11.75
N VAL A 241 0.42 -14.34 10.64
CA VAL A 241 0.34 -15.15 9.41
C VAL A 241 0.71 -16.61 9.70
N SER A 242 1.79 -16.84 10.44
CA SER A 242 2.26 -18.20 10.75
C SER A 242 1.31 -18.91 11.72
N CYS A 243 0.93 -18.25 12.81
CA CYS A 243 0.08 -18.85 13.84
C CYS A 243 -1.36 -19.01 13.37
N GLU A 244 -1.86 -18.19 12.44
CA GLU A 244 -3.21 -18.31 11.91
C GLU A 244 -3.34 -19.60 11.09
N VAL A 245 -2.34 -19.94 10.28
CA VAL A 245 -2.28 -21.25 9.60
C VAL A 245 -2.24 -22.38 10.63
N LEU A 246 -1.30 -22.31 11.58
CA LEU A 246 -1.09 -23.40 12.56
C LEU A 246 -2.31 -23.64 13.47
N ALA A 247 -2.94 -22.57 13.93
CA ALA A 247 -4.07 -22.63 14.86
C ALA A 247 -5.34 -23.14 14.17
N TYR A 248 -5.72 -22.51 13.05
CA TYR A 248 -6.99 -22.82 12.39
C TYR A 248 -6.95 -24.17 11.68
N GLN A 249 -5.83 -24.58 11.07
CA GLN A 249 -5.73 -25.93 10.47
C GLN A 249 -5.58 -27.04 11.52
N GLY A 250 -5.48 -26.71 12.81
CA GLY A 250 -5.31 -27.69 13.87
C GLY A 250 -3.91 -28.31 13.94
N TYR A 251 -2.91 -27.71 13.30
CA TYR A 251 -1.53 -28.22 13.32
C TYR A 251 -0.83 -28.00 14.66
N ALA A 252 -1.16 -26.91 15.38
CA ALA A 252 -0.57 -26.64 16.68
C ALA A 252 -1.48 -25.81 17.60
N GLY A 253 -1.87 -26.38 18.75
CA GLY A 253 -2.73 -25.71 19.73
C GLY A 253 -2.11 -24.47 20.38
N TRP A 254 -0.79 -24.43 20.57
CA TRP A 254 -0.09 -23.29 21.18
C TRP A 254 -0.22 -22.01 20.35
N ALA A 255 -0.48 -22.12 19.05
CA ALA A 255 -0.61 -20.99 18.16
C ALA A 255 -1.80 -20.08 18.53
N TRP A 256 -2.87 -20.64 19.11
CA TRP A 256 -4.01 -19.86 19.62
C TRP A 256 -3.60 -18.82 20.66
N SER A 257 -2.64 -19.15 21.53
CA SER A 257 -2.14 -18.25 22.57
C SER A 257 -1.25 -17.15 22.02
N VAL A 258 -0.63 -17.37 20.85
CA VAL A 258 0.27 -16.39 20.21
C VAL A 258 -0.51 -15.35 19.39
N LEU A 259 -1.68 -15.71 18.86
CA LEU A 259 -2.49 -14.80 18.04
C LEU A 259 -2.83 -13.48 18.73
N PRO A 260 -3.30 -13.43 20.00
CA PRO A 260 -3.52 -12.16 20.69
C PRO A 260 -2.23 -11.35 20.86
N GLY A 261 -1.11 -12.00 21.18
CA GLY A 261 0.18 -11.34 21.31
C GLY A 261 0.64 -10.70 20.00
N SER A 262 0.44 -11.38 18.87
CA SER A 262 0.73 -10.83 17.54
C SER A 262 -0.08 -9.56 17.25
N ALA A 263 -1.36 -9.52 17.64
CA ALA A 263 -2.22 -8.35 17.47
C ALA A 263 -1.77 -7.16 18.33
N LEU A 264 -1.31 -7.41 19.56
CA LEU A 264 -0.76 -6.35 20.42
C LEU A 264 0.52 -5.74 19.84
N LEU A 265 1.38 -6.55 19.22
CA LEU A 265 2.58 -6.03 18.53
C LEU A 265 2.21 -5.17 17.32
N GLU A 266 1.24 -5.60 16.51
CA GLU A 266 0.74 -4.82 15.38
C GLU A 266 0.11 -3.50 15.81
N LEU A 267 -0.72 -3.53 16.86
CA LEU A 267 -1.34 -2.35 17.44
C LEU A 267 -0.28 -1.39 18.01
N ALA A 268 0.74 -1.90 18.69
CA ALA A 268 1.86 -1.09 19.18
C ALA A 268 2.64 -0.46 18.01
N GLY A 269 2.87 -1.20 16.92
CA GLY A 269 3.50 -0.69 15.71
C GLY A 269 2.70 0.44 15.05
N LEU A 270 1.39 0.26 14.90
CA LEU A 270 0.48 1.28 14.36
C LEU A 270 0.38 2.51 15.29
N THR A 271 0.33 2.29 16.60
CA THR A 271 0.31 3.36 17.60
C THR A 271 1.60 4.17 17.56
N ALA A 272 2.76 3.51 17.45
CA ALA A 272 4.04 4.18 17.27
C ALA A 272 4.06 5.05 16.00
N PHE A 273 3.49 4.56 14.88
CA PHE A 273 3.33 5.37 13.68
C PHE A 273 2.44 6.60 13.93
N ALA A 274 1.28 6.43 14.55
CA ALA A 274 0.33 7.50 14.79
C ALA A 274 0.91 8.57 15.72
N VAL A 275 1.53 8.17 16.82
CA VAL A 275 2.24 9.06 17.75
C VAL A 275 3.35 9.80 17.04
N ASN A 276 4.16 9.12 16.22
CA ASN A 276 5.26 9.77 15.50
C ASN A 276 4.75 10.85 14.54
N ILE A 277 3.70 10.57 13.76
CA ILE A 277 3.10 11.54 12.83
C ILE A 277 2.47 12.72 13.60
N LEU A 278 1.70 12.43 14.64
CA LEU A 278 1.06 13.47 15.45
C LEU A 278 2.10 14.40 16.09
N ALA A 279 3.11 13.82 16.74
CA ALA A 279 4.22 14.57 17.32
C ALA A 279 5.00 15.34 16.25
N THR A 280 5.11 14.81 15.02
CA THR A 280 5.72 15.55 13.92
C THR A 280 4.91 16.81 13.62
N PHE A 281 3.59 16.71 13.43
CA PHE A 281 2.73 17.87 13.15
C PHE A 281 2.68 18.90 14.27
N ILE A 282 2.81 18.49 15.54
CA ILE A 282 2.72 19.39 16.69
C ILE A 282 4.09 20.01 17.02
N LEU A 283 5.17 19.23 16.95
CA LEU A 283 6.46 19.59 17.55
C LEU A 283 7.55 19.97 16.53
N GLN A 284 7.38 19.67 15.24
CA GLN A 284 8.39 20.01 14.24
C GLN A 284 8.12 21.38 13.59
N PRO A 285 9.12 22.27 13.52
CA PRO A 285 8.96 23.56 12.86
C PRO A 285 8.61 23.41 11.37
N SER A 286 7.67 24.22 10.89
CA SER A 286 7.39 24.31 9.46
C SER A 286 8.56 24.97 8.72
N HIS A 287 8.72 24.66 7.44
CA HIS A 287 9.69 25.30 6.56
C HIS A 287 9.48 26.81 6.46
N VAL A 288 8.25 27.28 6.68
CA VAL A 288 7.88 28.71 6.63
C VAL A 288 8.54 29.48 7.78
N ALA A 289 8.68 28.86 8.95
CA ALA A 289 9.35 29.47 10.10
C ALA A 289 10.89 29.61 9.92
N ASN A 290 11.48 28.94 8.92
CA ASN A 290 12.91 28.94 8.65
C ASN A 290 13.31 29.72 7.39
N GLN A 291 12.37 30.41 6.73
CA GLN A 291 12.77 31.47 5.81
C GLN A 291 13.23 32.66 6.66
N PRO A 292 14.48 33.13 6.55
CA PRO A 292 14.80 34.44 7.10
C PRO A 292 13.80 35.41 6.51
N VAL A 293 13.19 36.25 7.35
CA VAL A 293 12.37 37.38 6.94
C VAL A 293 13.28 38.35 6.19
N VAL A 294 13.63 38.01 4.94
CA VAL A 294 14.24 38.91 3.97
C VAL A 294 13.07 39.57 3.25
N LEU A 295 12.27 40.30 4.01
CA LEU A 295 11.31 41.25 3.48
C LEU A 295 11.87 42.64 3.78
N GLY A 296 12.65 43.15 2.84
CA GLY A 296 12.55 44.54 2.40
C GLY A 296 13.12 45.67 3.27
N ILE A 297 14.15 45.47 4.11
CA ILE A 297 14.79 46.62 4.78
C ILE A 297 15.77 47.42 3.89
N PRO A 298 16.48 46.87 2.88
CA PRO A 298 17.38 47.70 2.07
C PRO A 298 16.67 48.64 1.06
N GLU A 299 15.48 48.29 0.57
CA GLU A 299 14.78 49.09 -0.44
C GLU A 299 14.06 50.31 0.14
N LEU A 300 13.55 50.24 1.38
CA LEU A 300 12.93 51.39 2.07
C LEU A 300 13.94 52.46 2.52
N LEU A 301 15.22 52.12 2.68
CA LEU A 301 16.27 53.09 3.02
C LEU A 301 16.92 53.74 1.79
N ALA A 302 16.72 53.18 0.59
CA ALA A 302 17.24 53.74 -0.66
C ALA A 302 16.35 54.86 -1.24
N GLU A 303 15.07 54.91 -0.89
CA GLU A 303 14.14 55.97 -1.35
C GLU A 303 14.15 57.23 -0.46
N GLY A 304 14.77 57.19 0.72
CA GLY A 304 14.83 58.33 1.65
C GLY A 304 15.93 59.37 1.39
N VAL A 305 16.80 59.17 0.39
CA VAL A 305 17.93 60.09 0.09
C VAL A 305 17.75 60.79 -1.27
N ARG A 306 16.61 60.63 -1.93
CA ARG A 306 16.25 61.43 -3.12
C ARG A 306 14.84 61.99 -2.99
N ARG A 307 14.69 63.06 -2.22
CA ARG A 307 13.76 64.16 -2.46
C ARG A 307 14.07 65.33 -1.54
#